data_AF-A0A409WL23-F1
#
_entry.id   AF-A0A409WL23-F1
#
_cell.length_a   1.000
_cell.length_b   1.000
_cell.length_c   1.000
_cell.angle_alpha   90.00
_cell.angle_beta   90.00
_cell.angle_gamma   90.00
#
_symmetry.space_group_name_H-M   'P 1'
#
loop_
_entity.id
_entity.type
_entity.pdbx_description
1 polymer ?
#
loop_
_entity_poly.entity_id
_entity_poly.type
_entity_poly.pdbx_seq_one_letter_code
_entity_poly.pdbx_strand_id
1 'polypeptide(L)'
;MQGTDKVAELPNELILRIFANLDLQGLIAARCINQRWRTLVPFAEMGDIRRLMLDFYDTLLLSPTFYNTRDWVKTSLKPFDREAYIAKLLRQYPSLPEDFRLWVLEWPEKAVIAGLWPGLPRRKYTGESTDGMNVMVGTNWLSYPQVSVMVYIDYHNRVVEHIPGIVIWSGPEALTWLIVDERKSMNGKIFHYGMGSYRTLLEGSLDLNNLCHSYDKLSTSWIAYLRRLWDDIEHVAEERLIIDRPDDIDRNLPILTPPIHPDVSELAATAWKRRNEPVALNWLESVRWTHPFDTVA
;
A
#
# COMPACT_ATOMS: atom_id res chain seq x y z
N MET A 1 42.90 23.18 -10.53
CA MET A 1 42.84 22.76 -9.11
C MET A 1 42.16 21.40 -9.07
N GLN A 2 42.92 20.31 -8.85
CA GLN A 2 42.34 19.00 -8.58
C GLN A 2 41.76 19.06 -7.15
N GLY A 3 40.44 19.10 -7.03
CA GLY A 3 39.80 18.87 -5.75
C GLY A 3 40.04 17.41 -5.38
N THR A 4 40.91 17.15 -4.41
CA THR A 4 41.04 15.83 -3.82
C THR A 4 39.70 15.49 -3.19
N ASP A 5 39.11 14.37 -3.59
CA ASP A 5 37.88 13.85 -3.00
C ASP A 5 38.21 13.37 -1.57
N LYS A 6 38.21 14.30 -0.62
CA LYS A 6 38.54 14.04 0.80
C LYS A 6 37.65 12.96 1.41
N VAL A 7 36.48 12.71 0.83
CA VAL A 7 35.54 11.69 1.27
C VAL A 7 36.01 10.30 0.85
N ALA A 8 36.73 10.18 -0.28
CA ALA A 8 37.35 8.93 -0.72
C ALA A 8 38.54 8.50 0.17
N GLU A 9 39.09 9.40 0.97
CA GLU A 9 40.20 9.12 1.90
C GLU A 9 39.73 8.64 3.29
N LEU A 10 38.42 8.66 3.57
CA LEU A 10 37.89 8.22 4.86
C LEU A 10 38.09 6.70 5.06
N PRO A 11 38.43 6.25 6.28
CA PRO A 11 38.35 4.83 6.68
C PRO A 11 36.96 4.25 6.48
N ASN A 12 36.88 2.94 6.20
CA ASN A 12 35.60 2.26 5.95
C ASN A 12 34.66 2.37 7.15
N GLU A 13 35.18 2.33 8.36
CA GLU A 13 34.44 2.41 9.62
C GLU A 13 33.68 3.73 9.72
N LEU A 14 34.30 4.84 9.31
CA LEU A 14 33.65 6.15 9.30
C LEU A 14 32.58 6.23 8.20
N ILE A 15 32.84 5.66 7.02
CA ILE A 15 31.86 5.61 5.93
C ILE A 15 30.62 4.80 6.36
N LEU A 16 30.82 3.65 7.00
CA LEU A 16 29.71 2.81 7.49
C LEU A 16 28.90 3.52 8.58
N ARG A 17 29.56 4.29 9.48
CA ARG A 17 28.88 5.14 10.47
C ARG A 17 28.06 6.25 9.81
N ILE A 18 28.55 6.84 8.72
CA ILE A 18 27.78 7.81 7.94
C ILE A 18 26.53 7.14 7.36
N PHE A 19 26.69 5.98 6.70
CA PHE A 19 25.57 5.25 6.09
C PHE A 19 24.49 4.85 7.09
N ALA A 20 24.86 4.46 8.31
CA ALA A 20 23.91 4.11 9.37
C ALA A 20 22.95 5.26 9.74
N ASN A 21 23.34 6.51 9.44
CA ASN A 21 22.54 7.72 9.72
C ASN A 21 21.82 8.27 8.49
N LEU A 22 22.00 7.68 7.30
CA LEU A 22 21.30 8.10 6.10
C LEU A 22 19.87 7.52 6.06
N ASP A 23 18.94 8.30 5.51
CA ASP A 23 17.64 7.79 5.09
C ASP A 23 17.78 6.93 3.82
N LEU A 24 16.68 6.29 3.40
CA LEU A 24 16.70 5.45 2.20
C LEU A 24 17.21 6.19 0.95
N GLN A 25 16.83 7.46 0.75
CA GLN A 25 17.25 8.23 -0.43
C GLN A 25 18.75 8.52 -0.40
N GLY A 26 19.29 8.86 0.78
CA GLY A 26 20.72 9.01 1.01
C GLY A 26 21.49 7.71 0.78
N LEU A 27 20.95 6.57 1.22
CA LEU A 27 21.54 5.25 0.94
C LEU A 27 21.55 4.92 -0.55
N ILE A 28 20.45 5.20 -1.27
CA ILE A 28 20.37 5.04 -2.73
C ILE A 28 21.40 5.94 -3.42
N ALA A 29 21.45 7.23 -3.05
CA ALA A 29 22.40 8.18 -3.60
C ALA A 29 23.86 7.77 -3.33
N ALA A 30 24.15 7.26 -2.14
CA ALA A 30 25.47 6.77 -1.76
C ALA A 30 25.97 5.67 -2.71
N ARG A 31 25.09 4.76 -3.15
CA ARG A 31 25.43 3.70 -4.11
C ARG A 31 25.72 4.18 -5.53
N CYS A 32 25.34 5.41 -5.84
CA CYS A 32 25.59 6.06 -7.13
C CYS A 32 26.91 6.86 -7.16
N ILE A 33 27.57 7.08 -6.02
CA ILE A 33 28.80 7.90 -5.95
C ILE A 33 30.00 7.18 -6.58
N ASN A 34 30.38 6.01 -6.07
CA ASN A 34 31.47 5.21 -6.62
C ASN A 34 31.33 3.72 -6.24
N GLN A 35 32.17 2.86 -6.83
CA GLN A 35 32.12 1.42 -6.60
C GLN A 35 32.36 1.03 -5.14
N ARG A 36 33.29 1.73 -4.44
CA ARG A 36 33.59 1.47 -3.03
C ARG A 36 32.37 1.71 -2.14
N TRP A 37 31.68 2.83 -2.33
CA TRP A 37 30.47 3.17 -1.58
C TRP A 37 29.36 2.17 -1.86
N ARG A 38 29.15 1.82 -3.13
CA ARG A 38 28.19 0.79 -3.54
C ARG A 38 28.44 -0.56 -2.83
N THR A 39 29.70 -0.97 -2.69
CA THR A 39 30.05 -2.21 -1.98
C THR A 39 29.90 -2.10 -0.46
N LEU A 40 30.05 -0.91 0.12
CA LEU A 40 30.00 -0.71 1.58
C LEU A 40 28.58 -0.54 2.12
N VAL A 41 27.65 0.03 1.35
CA VAL A 41 26.27 0.30 1.81
C VAL A 41 25.58 -0.92 2.42
N PRO A 42 25.64 -2.14 1.84
CA PRO A 42 25.01 -3.33 2.44
C PRO A 42 25.54 -3.69 3.84
N PHE A 43 26.76 -3.29 4.17
CA PHE A 43 27.41 -3.58 5.46
C PHE A 43 27.13 -2.51 6.54
N ALA A 44 26.40 -1.45 6.22
CA ALA A 44 26.06 -0.44 7.20
C ALA A 44 25.08 -1.00 8.25
N GLU A 45 25.24 -0.58 9.50
CA GLU A 45 24.34 -0.88 10.63
C GLU A 45 23.00 -0.13 10.47
N MET A 46 22.27 -0.37 9.38
CA MET A 46 20.95 0.19 9.13
C MET A 46 19.85 -0.68 9.75
N GLY A 47 18.74 -0.05 10.14
CA GLY A 47 17.56 -0.75 10.63
C GLY A 47 16.94 -1.67 9.57
N ASP A 48 16.30 -2.75 10.04
CA ASP A 48 15.82 -3.83 9.17
C ASP A 48 14.83 -3.37 8.11
N ILE A 49 13.96 -2.42 8.43
CA ILE A 49 12.98 -1.86 7.48
C ILE A 49 13.68 -1.15 6.32
N ARG A 50 14.70 -0.31 6.60
CA ARG A 50 15.46 0.36 5.53
C ARG A 50 16.21 -0.65 4.67
N ARG A 51 16.78 -1.70 5.27
CA ARG A 51 17.41 -2.79 4.52
C ARG A 51 16.42 -3.48 3.59
N LEU A 52 15.23 -3.81 4.08
CA LEU A 52 14.15 -4.43 3.30
C LEU A 52 13.64 -3.53 2.16
N MET A 53 13.52 -2.22 2.41
CA MET A 53 13.15 -1.24 1.38
C MET A 53 14.25 -1.08 0.33
N LEU A 54 15.52 -1.03 0.73
CA LEU A 54 16.65 -0.92 -0.19
C LEU A 54 16.75 -2.17 -1.08
N ASP A 55 16.60 -3.36 -0.49
CA ASP A 55 16.56 -4.62 -1.24
C ASP A 55 15.37 -4.67 -2.21
N PHE A 56 14.20 -4.15 -1.80
CA PHE A 56 13.05 -4.08 -2.68
C PHE A 56 13.30 -3.09 -3.83
N TYR A 57 13.89 -1.93 -3.55
CA TYR A 57 14.28 -0.96 -4.57
C TYR A 57 15.26 -1.57 -5.59
N ASP A 58 16.20 -2.39 -5.13
CA ASP A 58 17.10 -3.14 -6.02
C ASP A 58 16.36 -4.15 -6.89
N THR A 59 15.39 -4.85 -6.32
CA THR A 59 14.53 -5.78 -7.08
C THR A 59 13.82 -5.05 -8.22
N LEU A 60 13.25 -3.86 -7.95
CA LEU A 60 12.59 -3.05 -8.96
C LEU A 60 13.56 -2.62 -10.08
N LEU A 61 14.78 -2.21 -9.75
CA LEU A 61 15.76 -1.76 -10.75
C LEU A 61 16.23 -2.87 -11.70
N LEU A 62 16.13 -4.12 -11.30
CA LEU A 62 16.48 -5.26 -12.14
C LEU A 62 15.39 -5.62 -13.15
N SER A 63 14.15 -5.15 -12.93
CA SER A 63 13.02 -5.46 -13.80
C SER A 63 12.88 -4.47 -14.96
N PRO A 64 12.87 -4.94 -16.23
CA PRO A 64 12.54 -4.10 -17.38
C PRO A 64 11.16 -3.43 -17.26
N THR A 65 10.18 -4.13 -16.67
CA THR A 65 8.81 -3.66 -16.46
C THR A 65 8.80 -2.39 -15.62
N PHE A 66 9.69 -2.27 -14.63
CA PHE A 66 9.78 -1.10 -13.77
C PHE A 66 10.08 0.17 -14.56
N TYR A 67 10.96 0.12 -15.56
CA TYR A 67 11.30 1.28 -16.39
C TYR A 67 10.11 1.76 -17.24
N ASN A 68 9.28 0.84 -17.71
CA ASN A 68 8.08 1.15 -18.49
C ASN A 68 7.04 1.92 -17.66
N THR A 69 6.98 1.68 -16.35
CA THR A 69 6.02 2.38 -15.47
C THR A 69 6.40 3.81 -15.10
N ARG A 70 7.61 4.23 -15.47
CA ARG A 70 8.19 5.45 -14.93
C ARG A 70 7.58 6.74 -15.43
N ASP A 71 7.20 6.79 -16.69
CA ASP A 71 6.79 8.04 -17.33
C ASP A 71 5.38 8.45 -16.88
N TRP A 72 4.50 7.48 -16.65
CA TRP A 72 3.22 7.73 -16.03
C TRP A 72 3.37 8.32 -14.62
N VAL A 73 4.25 7.75 -13.79
CA VAL A 73 4.47 8.26 -12.42
C VAL A 73 5.02 9.70 -12.47
N LYS A 74 6.06 9.94 -13.27
CA LYS A 74 6.69 11.28 -13.38
C LYS A 74 5.68 12.37 -13.79
N THR A 75 4.77 12.05 -14.70
CA THR A 75 3.77 13.00 -15.21
C THR A 75 2.60 13.20 -14.24
N SER A 76 2.35 12.23 -13.36
CA SER A 76 1.22 12.25 -12.42
C SER A 76 1.58 12.77 -11.02
N LEU A 77 2.88 12.83 -10.68
CA LEU A 77 3.36 13.31 -9.39
C LEU A 77 3.03 14.79 -9.18
N LYS A 78 2.61 15.12 -7.96
CA LYS A 78 2.39 16.48 -7.47
C LYS A 78 3.27 16.73 -6.25
N PRO A 79 3.57 18.00 -5.92
CA PRO A 79 4.20 18.33 -4.65
C PRO A 79 3.41 17.71 -3.49
N PHE A 80 4.11 17.01 -2.60
CA PHE A 80 3.52 16.24 -1.52
C PHE A 80 4.33 16.45 -0.25
N ASP A 81 3.66 16.93 0.80
CA ASP A 81 4.23 17.13 2.13
C ASP A 81 4.08 15.84 2.94
N ARG A 82 5.17 15.07 3.05
CA ARG A 82 5.20 13.74 3.66
C ARG A 82 4.98 13.82 5.17
N GLU A 83 5.59 14.81 5.80
CA GLU A 83 5.56 15.06 7.23
C GLU A 83 4.16 15.49 7.68
N ALA A 84 3.52 16.42 6.94
CA ALA A 84 2.15 16.84 7.22
C ALA A 84 1.16 15.69 7.03
N TYR A 85 1.38 14.82 6.04
CA TYR A 85 0.57 13.63 5.83
C TYR A 85 0.63 12.68 7.03
N ILE A 86 1.83 12.31 7.49
CA ILE A 86 2.02 11.46 8.67
C ILE A 86 1.47 12.11 9.93
N ALA A 87 1.72 13.41 10.13
CA ALA A 87 1.17 14.15 11.26
C ALA A 87 -0.36 14.14 11.27
N LYS A 88 -1.01 14.24 10.11
CA LYS A 88 -2.49 14.18 10.01
C LYS A 88 -3.04 12.79 10.35
N LEU A 89 -2.34 11.71 10.01
CA LEU A 89 -2.72 10.35 10.43
C LEU A 89 -2.53 10.17 11.94
N LEU A 90 -1.39 10.59 12.49
CA LEU A 90 -1.09 10.47 13.93
C LEU A 90 -2.04 11.28 14.82
N ARG A 91 -2.59 12.40 14.32
CA ARG A 91 -3.65 13.16 15.00
C ARG A 91 -4.98 12.39 15.08
N GLN A 92 -5.21 11.42 14.21
CA GLN A 92 -6.43 10.61 14.19
C GLN A 92 -6.27 9.35 15.03
N TYR A 93 -5.09 8.72 14.95
CA TYR A 93 -4.76 7.53 15.71
C TYR A 93 -3.25 7.53 16.04
N PRO A 94 -2.86 7.34 17.32
CA PRO A 94 -1.51 7.65 17.80
C PRO A 94 -0.43 6.66 17.35
N SER A 95 -0.80 5.55 16.71
CA SER A 95 0.12 4.49 16.29
C SER A 95 0.04 4.27 14.78
N LEU A 96 1.18 4.13 14.13
CA LEU A 96 1.29 3.74 12.73
C LEU A 96 2.34 2.64 12.60
N PRO A 97 2.14 1.66 11.70
CA PRO A 97 3.16 0.70 11.35
C PRO A 97 4.45 1.41 10.88
N GLU A 98 5.57 1.07 11.50
CA GLU A 98 6.87 1.72 11.28
C GLU A 98 7.30 1.67 9.81
N ASP A 99 7.05 0.55 9.14
CA ASP A 99 7.41 0.31 7.74
C ASP A 99 6.58 1.17 6.77
N PHE A 100 5.27 1.28 6.99
CA PHE A 100 4.43 2.22 6.25
C PHE A 100 4.87 3.67 6.48
N ARG A 101 5.14 4.05 7.74
CA ARG A 101 5.60 5.40 8.09
C ARG A 101 6.91 5.74 7.37
N LEU A 102 7.91 4.86 7.47
CA LEU A 102 9.21 5.05 6.81
C LEU A 102 9.09 5.02 5.29
N TRP A 103 8.20 4.20 4.72
CA TRP A 103 7.93 4.21 3.29
C TRP A 103 7.38 5.58 2.82
N VAL A 104 6.40 6.16 3.51
CA VAL A 104 5.89 7.49 3.13
C VAL A 104 6.97 8.56 3.21
N LEU A 105 7.82 8.52 4.25
CA LEU A 105 8.83 9.53 4.51
C LEU A 105 10.05 9.41 3.58
N GLU A 106 10.52 8.19 3.34
CA GLU A 106 11.83 7.94 2.73
C GLU A 106 11.75 7.31 1.33
N TRP A 107 10.65 6.66 0.94
CA TRP A 107 10.55 6.01 -0.37
C TRP A 107 10.68 7.05 -1.50
N PRO A 108 11.49 6.77 -2.54
CA PRO A 108 11.55 7.66 -3.70
C PRO A 108 10.18 7.71 -4.38
N GLU A 109 9.49 8.86 -4.36
CA GLU A 109 8.18 9.05 -5.01
C GLU A 109 8.17 8.66 -6.49
N LYS A 110 9.36 8.77 -7.10
CA LYS A 110 9.61 8.35 -8.46
C LYS A 110 9.44 6.83 -8.57
N ALA A 111 9.96 6.04 -7.64
CA ALA A 111 9.93 4.58 -7.66
C ALA A 111 8.61 3.97 -7.16
N VAL A 112 7.51 4.71 -7.26
CA VAL A 112 6.18 4.21 -6.92
C VAL A 112 5.73 3.19 -7.97
N ILE A 113 5.10 2.12 -7.51
CA ILE A 113 4.50 1.08 -8.35
C ILE A 113 2.98 1.15 -8.27
N ALA A 114 2.29 0.66 -9.30
CA ALA A 114 0.84 0.46 -9.29
C ALA A 114 -0.04 1.70 -9.02
N GLY A 115 0.51 2.92 -9.14
CA GLY A 115 -0.15 4.15 -8.72
C GLY A 115 -0.34 4.30 -7.19
N LEU A 116 0.41 3.52 -6.40
CA LEU A 116 0.29 3.45 -4.94
C LEU A 116 1.16 4.50 -4.25
N TRP A 117 0.72 5.75 -4.20
CA TRP A 117 1.43 6.82 -3.49
C TRP A 117 0.49 7.87 -2.91
N PRO A 118 0.68 8.33 -1.67
CA PRO A 118 -0.17 9.38 -1.09
C PRO A 118 -0.12 10.71 -1.84
N GLY A 119 0.99 11.01 -2.54
CA GLY A 119 1.13 12.21 -3.37
C GLY A 119 0.44 12.13 -4.73
N LEU A 120 -0.14 10.99 -5.11
CA LEU A 120 -0.91 10.84 -6.35
C LEU A 120 -2.38 11.24 -6.14
N PRO A 121 -3.08 11.70 -7.20
CA PRO A 121 -4.45 12.18 -7.04
C PRO A 121 -5.44 11.08 -6.67
N ARG A 122 -6.42 11.43 -5.82
CA ARG A 122 -7.62 10.63 -5.56
C ARG A 122 -8.56 10.71 -6.75
N ARG A 123 -8.48 9.74 -7.65
CA ARG A 123 -9.46 9.58 -8.74
C ARG A 123 -9.69 8.12 -9.02
N LYS A 124 -10.81 7.84 -9.68
CA LYS A 124 -11.14 6.54 -10.20
C LYS A 124 -10.35 6.31 -11.50
N TYR A 125 -9.49 5.30 -11.49
CA TYR A 125 -8.71 4.82 -12.61
C TYR A 125 -9.46 3.65 -13.24
N THR A 126 -9.88 3.81 -14.50
CA THR A 126 -10.63 2.80 -15.29
C THR A 126 -10.34 2.94 -16.78
N GLY A 127 -10.61 1.89 -17.55
CA GLY A 127 -10.51 1.92 -19.03
C GLY A 127 -9.09 2.22 -19.50
N GLU A 128 -8.95 3.08 -20.51
CA GLU A 128 -7.65 3.44 -21.11
C GLU A 128 -6.67 4.10 -20.14
N SER A 129 -7.14 4.62 -19.01
CA SER A 129 -6.28 5.20 -17.97
C SER A 129 -5.58 4.17 -17.08
N THR A 130 -5.87 2.89 -17.30
CA THR A 130 -5.36 1.75 -16.53
C THR A 130 -4.87 0.68 -17.47
N ASP A 131 -3.66 0.20 -17.22
CA ASP A 131 -3.06 -0.90 -17.96
C ASP A 131 -2.65 -2.03 -17.02
N GLY A 132 -2.97 -1.98 -15.74
CA GLY A 132 -2.60 -3.01 -14.77
C GLY A 132 -1.10 -3.05 -14.43
N MET A 133 -0.26 -2.25 -15.10
CA MET A 133 1.18 -2.18 -14.87
C MET A 133 1.56 -0.84 -14.24
N ASN A 134 1.19 0.26 -14.90
CA ASN A 134 1.40 1.63 -14.45
C ASN A 134 0.46 1.98 -13.31
N VAL A 135 -0.81 1.65 -13.48
CA VAL A 135 -1.89 1.91 -12.52
C VAL A 135 -2.90 0.79 -12.55
N MET A 136 -3.25 0.31 -11.36
CA MET A 136 -4.33 -0.65 -11.19
C MET A 136 -5.70 -0.01 -11.47
N VAL A 137 -6.69 -0.84 -11.77
CA VAL A 137 -8.08 -0.39 -11.80
C VAL A 137 -8.56 -0.11 -10.38
N GLY A 138 -9.17 1.06 -10.17
CA GLY A 138 -9.74 1.44 -8.87
C GLY A 138 -9.37 2.85 -8.43
N THR A 139 -9.33 3.08 -7.13
CA THR A 139 -9.10 4.39 -6.53
C THR A 139 -8.00 4.30 -5.48
N ASN A 140 -7.01 5.17 -5.61
CA ASN A 140 -5.96 5.36 -4.61
C ASN A 140 -6.50 6.13 -3.40
N TRP A 141 -6.75 5.42 -2.30
CA TRP A 141 -7.26 6.02 -1.07
C TRP A 141 -6.16 6.59 -0.16
N LEU A 142 -4.89 6.20 -0.36
CA LEU A 142 -3.75 6.78 0.35
C LEU A 142 -3.61 8.29 0.12
N SER A 143 -4.14 8.80 -0.98
CA SER A 143 -4.18 10.24 -1.26
C SER A 143 -4.99 11.06 -0.24
N TYR A 144 -5.80 10.39 0.58
CA TYR A 144 -6.60 11.01 1.63
C TYR A 144 -6.19 10.42 2.99
N PRO A 145 -5.35 11.13 3.79
CA PRO A 145 -4.86 10.64 5.09
C PRO A 145 -6.02 10.52 6.08
N GLN A 146 -6.64 9.34 6.13
CA GLN A 146 -7.80 9.03 6.95
C GLN A 146 -7.61 7.67 7.60
N VAL A 147 -7.72 7.64 8.93
CA VAL A 147 -7.90 6.39 9.66
C VAL A 147 -9.40 6.11 9.72
N SER A 148 -9.77 4.97 9.17
CA SER A 148 -11.13 4.46 9.07
C SER A 148 -11.30 3.27 10.00
N VAL A 149 -12.51 2.71 9.98
CA VAL A 149 -12.91 1.56 10.78
C VAL A 149 -13.10 0.37 9.86
N MET A 150 -12.55 -0.77 10.26
CA MET A 150 -12.82 -2.08 9.68
C MET A 150 -13.55 -2.95 10.72
N VAL A 151 -14.49 -3.78 10.27
CA VAL A 151 -15.14 -4.79 11.13
C VAL A 151 -14.28 -6.04 11.14
N TYR A 152 -13.92 -6.52 12.32
CA TYR A 152 -13.17 -7.74 12.55
C TYR A 152 -14.05 -8.78 13.23
N ILE A 153 -14.08 -10.00 12.70
CA ILE A 153 -14.84 -11.12 13.24
C ILE A 153 -13.88 -12.24 13.60
N ASP A 154 -13.74 -12.49 14.90
CA ASP A 154 -13.05 -13.64 15.44
C ASP A 154 -14.07 -14.76 15.72
N TYR A 155 -14.13 -15.74 14.82
CA TYR A 155 -15.03 -16.88 14.98
C TYR A 155 -14.63 -17.82 16.13
N HIS A 156 -13.34 -17.89 16.45
CA HIS A 156 -12.87 -18.78 17.51
C HIS A 156 -13.36 -18.29 18.87
N ASN A 157 -13.22 -16.98 19.11
CA ASN A 157 -13.64 -16.35 20.35
C ASN A 157 -15.08 -15.81 20.30
N ARG A 158 -15.76 -15.90 19.13
CA ARG A 158 -17.11 -15.36 18.87
C ARG A 158 -17.21 -13.87 19.18
N VAL A 159 -16.18 -13.13 18.78
CA VAL A 159 -16.08 -11.68 19.02
C VAL A 159 -16.24 -10.94 17.70
N VAL A 160 -17.08 -9.91 17.70
CA VAL A 160 -17.17 -8.92 16.63
C VAL A 160 -16.65 -7.61 17.17
N GLU A 161 -15.56 -7.15 16.57
CA GLU A 161 -14.87 -5.94 16.96
C GLU A 161 -14.79 -4.98 15.80
N HIS A 162 -14.45 -3.76 16.14
CA HIS A 162 -14.15 -2.77 15.16
C HIS A 162 -12.75 -2.22 15.37
N ILE A 163 -11.93 -2.35 14.35
CA ILE A 163 -10.49 -2.12 14.44
C ILE A 163 -10.09 -0.96 13.52
N PRO A 164 -9.06 -0.18 13.89
CA PRO A 164 -8.64 0.94 13.08
C PRO A 164 -7.83 0.46 11.87
N GLY A 165 -8.07 1.07 10.70
CA GLY A 165 -7.37 0.75 9.47
C GLY A 165 -7.37 1.90 8.47
N ILE A 166 -6.42 1.89 7.55
CA ILE A 166 -6.33 2.86 6.46
C ILE A 166 -6.69 2.15 5.16
N VAL A 167 -7.65 2.69 4.41
CA VAL A 167 -7.96 2.17 3.07
C VAL A 167 -6.81 2.56 2.14
N ILE A 168 -6.18 1.56 1.53
CA ILE A 168 -5.07 1.73 0.60
C ILE A 168 -5.62 1.94 -0.81
N TRP A 169 -6.44 0.98 -1.26
CA TRP A 169 -6.95 0.91 -2.62
C TRP A 169 -8.36 0.35 -2.65
N SER A 170 -9.22 0.88 -3.51
CA SER A 170 -10.57 0.37 -3.77
C SER A 170 -10.76 0.14 -5.26
N GLY A 171 -10.75 -1.12 -5.67
CA GLY A 171 -11.07 -1.57 -7.02
C GLY A 171 -12.56 -1.96 -7.15
N PRO A 172 -13.02 -2.28 -8.37
CA PRO A 172 -14.39 -2.75 -8.62
C PRO A 172 -14.74 -4.01 -7.81
N GLU A 173 -13.76 -4.90 -7.65
CA GLU A 173 -13.92 -6.19 -6.99
C GLU A 173 -12.88 -6.39 -5.89
N ALA A 174 -12.28 -5.32 -5.38
CA ALA A 174 -11.26 -5.47 -4.35
C ALA A 174 -11.18 -4.26 -3.42
N LEU A 175 -10.86 -4.52 -2.16
CA LEU A 175 -10.61 -3.48 -1.17
C LEU A 175 -9.36 -3.85 -0.37
N THR A 176 -8.38 -2.95 -0.33
CA THR A 176 -7.12 -3.20 0.37
C THR A 176 -7.00 -2.28 1.57
N TRP A 177 -6.69 -2.85 2.73
CA TRP A 177 -6.60 -2.17 4.02
C TRP A 177 -5.23 -2.36 4.65
N LEU A 178 -4.67 -1.29 5.20
CA LEU A 178 -3.58 -1.35 6.17
C LEU A 178 -4.18 -1.36 7.58
N ILE A 179 -3.89 -2.38 8.37
CA ILE A 179 -4.36 -2.48 9.75
C ILE A 179 -3.40 -1.69 10.64
N VAL A 180 -3.94 -0.74 11.43
CA VAL A 180 -3.14 0.10 12.35
C VAL A 180 -3.43 -0.19 13.82
N ASP A 181 -4.13 -1.29 14.10
CA ASP A 181 -4.49 -1.74 15.45
C ASP A 181 -3.24 -1.94 16.35
N GLU A 182 -3.35 -1.61 17.64
CA GLU A 182 -2.24 -1.69 18.60
C GLU A 182 -1.78 -3.13 18.89
N ARG A 183 -2.62 -4.14 18.62
CA ARG A 183 -2.26 -5.55 18.82
C ARG A 183 -1.12 -5.93 17.88
N LYS A 184 -0.02 -6.44 18.43
CA LYS A 184 1.16 -6.89 17.67
C LYS A 184 0.85 -7.91 16.56
N SER A 185 -0.18 -8.74 16.75
CA SER A 185 -0.62 -9.71 15.76
C SER A 185 -1.37 -9.10 14.58
N MET A 186 -1.76 -7.82 14.65
CA MET A 186 -2.56 -7.12 13.66
C MET A 186 -1.83 -5.93 13.03
N ASN A 187 -1.09 -5.18 13.85
CA ASN A 187 -0.39 -3.96 13.43
C ASN A 187 0.49 -4.20 12.20
N GLY A 188 0.31 -3.38 11.16
CA GLY A 188 1.14 -3.41 9.96
C GLY A 188 0.78 -4.48 8.95
N LYS A 189 -0.20 -5.35 9.24
CA LYS A 189 -0.71 -6.29 8.26
C LYS A 189 -1.56 -5.59 7.22
N ILE A 190 -1.51 -6.11 5.99
CA ILE A 190 -2.30 -5.61 4.87
C ILE A 190 -3.28 -6.70 4.48
N PHE A 191 -4.56 -6.37 4.60
CA PHE A 191 -5.64 -7.24 4.18
C PHE A 191 -6.13 -6.77 2.82
N HIS A 192 -5.99 -7.65 1.83
CA HIS A 192 -6.56 -7.48 0.51
C HIS A 192 -7.79 -8.39 0.40
N TYR A 193 -8.94 -7.75 0.34
CA TYR A 193 -10.23 -8.39 0.15
C TYR A 193 -10.54 -8.51 -1.34
N GLY A 194 -10.80 -9.72 -1.82
CA GLY A 194 -11.27 -9.97 -3.19
C GLY A 194 -12.78 -10.25 -3.19
N MET A 195 -13.58 -9.42 -3.86
CA MET A 195 -15.04 -9.58 -3.93
C MET A 195 -15.41 -10.81 -4.74
N GLY A 196 -15.88 -11.83 -4.03
CA GLY A 196 -16.93 -12.75 -4.46
C GLY A 196 -18.14 -12.76 -3.50
N SER A 197 -18.10 -11.96 -2.43
CA SER A 197 -19.14 -11.86 -1.40
C SER A 197 -19.41 -10.39 -1.08
N TYR A 198 -20.59 -10.05 -0.55
CA TYR A 198 -21.06 -8.67 -0.41
C TYR A 198 -20.60 -7.97 0.89
N ARG A 199 -19.43 -8.33 1.46
CA ARG A 199 -19.13 -7.98 2.87
C ARG A 199 -17.70 -7.48 3.09
N THR A 200 -17.55 -6.22 3.51
CA THR A 200 -16.28 -5.62 3.98
C THR A 200 -15.91 -6.09 5.39
N LEU A 201 -15.79 -7.40 5.59
CA LEU A 201 -15.52 -8.01 6.89
C LEU A 201 -14.15 -8.68 6.84
N LEU A 202 -13.32 -8.40 7.85
CA LEU A 202 -12.13 -9.20 8.11
C LEU A 202 -12.55 -10.38 8.97
N GLU A 203 -12.57 -11.57 8.39
CA GLU A 203 -13.04 -12.79 9.05
C GLU A 203 -11.88 -13.76 9.33
N GLY A 204 -11.86 -14.33 10.54
CA GLY A 204 -10.99 -15.46 10.91
C GLY A 204 -9.83 -15.11 11.85
N SER A 205 -8.94 -16.09 12.04
CA SER A 205 -7.64 -15.83 12.68
C SER A 205 -6.76 -15.13 11.67
N LEU A 206 -6.11 -14.02 12.05
CA LEU A 206 -5.13 -13.31 11.22
C LEU A 206 -3.82 -14.09 11.00
N ASP A 207 -3.86 -15.41 11.12
CA ASP A 207 -2.81 -16.32 10.73
C ASP A 207 -2.92 -16.58 9.23
N LEU A 208 -1.79 -16.52 8.53
CA LEU A 208 -1.70 -16.61 7.05
C LEU A 208 -2.44 -17.81 6.43
N ASN A 209 -2.72 -18.85 7.21
CA ASN A 209 -3.30 -20.10 6.73
C ASN A 209 -4.82 -20.20 6.91
N ASN A 210 -5.48 -19.21 7.52
CA ASN A 210 -6.86 -19.33 7.99
C ASN A 210 -7.80 -18.23 7.46
N LEU A 211 -7.53 -17.66 6.28
CA LEU A 211 -8.47 -16.73 5.64
C LEU A 211 -9.72 -17.49 5.16
N CYS A 212 -10.90 -16.87 5.31
CA CYS A 212 -12.17 -17.50 5.01
C CYS A 212 -12.39 -17.73 3.50
N HIS A 213 -11.80 -16.88 2.65
CA HIS A 213 -11.99 -16.93 1.21
C HIS A 213 -10.68 -17.11 0.45
N SER A 214 -10.71 -17.90 -0.62
CA SER A 214 -9.55 -18.21 -1.46
C SER A 214 -8.95 -17.00 -2.18
N TYR A 215 -9.71 -15.91 -2.29
CA TYR A 215 -9.30 -14.66 -2.96
C TYR A 215 -8.75 -13.62 -1.98
N ASP A 216 -8.97 -13.83 -0.68
CA ASP A 216 -8.43 -12.94 0.34
C ASP A 216 -6.93 -13.20 0.48
N LYS A 217 -6.16 -12.11 0.54
CA LYS A 217 -4.71 -12.17 0.71
C LYS A 217 -4.32 -11.33 1.92
N LEU A 218 -3.53 -11.92 2.81
CA LEU A 218 -2.97 -11.22 3.97
C LEU A 218 -1.46 -11.10 3.80
N SER A 219 -0.94 -9.88 3.82
CA SER A 219 0.49 -9.61 3.85
C SER A 219 0.91 -9.24 5.27
N THR A 220 2.05 -9.77 5.71
CA THR A 220 2.55 -9.62 7.09
C THR A 220 3.10 -8.24 7.41
N SER A 221 3.44 -7.45 6.39
CA SER A 221 4.02 -6.11 6.51
C SER A 221 3.75 -5.30 5.24
N TRP A 222 3.96 -3.98 5.31
CA TRP A 222 3.85 -3.07 4.17
C TRP A 222 4.77 -3.47 3.02
N ILE A 223 6.01 -3.80 3.33
CA ILE A 223 7.00 -4.18 2.32
C ILE A 223 6.64 -5.53 1.69
N ALA A 224 6.14 -6.49 2.48
CA ALA A 224 5.67 -7.76 1.94
C ALA A 224 4.49 -7.58 0.98
N TYR A 225 3.58 -6.64 1.28
CA TYR A 225 2.50 -6.26 0.38
C TYR A 225 3.02 -5.65 -0.93
N LEU A 226 3.95 -4.70 -0.86
CA LEU A 226 4.53 -4.08 -2.05
C LEU A 226 5.23 -5.09 -2.96
N ARG A 227 5.95 -6.06 -2.39
CA ARG A 227 6.60 -7.14 -3.15
C ARG A 227 5.58 -8.01 -3.87
N ARG A 228 4.58 -8.52 -3.15
CA ARG A 228 3.50 -9.30 -3.74
C ARG A 228 2.79 -8.54 -4.87
N LEU A 229 2.52 -7.25 -4.64
CA LEU A 229 1.90 -6.39 -5.65
C LEU A 229 2.79 -6.23 -6.89
N TRP A 230 4.10 -6.13 -6.69
CA TRP A 230 5.06 -6.10 -7.79
C TRP A 230 5.10 -7.41 -8.56
N ASP A 231 5.13 -8.55 -7.88
CA ASP A 231 5.07 -9.87 -8.50
C ASP A 231 3.79 -10.04 -9.34
N ASP A 232 2.64 -9.59 -8.81
CA ASP A 232 1.35 -9.57 -9.53
C ASP A 232 1.44 -8.69 -10.81
N ILE A 233 2.17 -7.55 -10.78
CA ILE A 233 2.39 -6.67 -11.95
C ILE A 233 3.31 -7.33 -12.98
N GLU A 234 4.41 -7.94 -12.56
CA GLU A 234 5.35 -8.61 -13.46
C GLU A 234 4.66 -9.75 -14.21
N HIS A 235 3.83 -10.52 -13.51
CA HIS A 235 3.05 -11.58 -14.13
C HIS A 235 2.12 -11.06 -15.25
N VAL A 236 1.39 -9.96 -14.99
CA VAL A 236 0.52 -9.32 -16.01
C VAL A 236 1.34 -8.79 -17.20
N ALA A 237 2.54 -8.25 -16.95
CA ALA A 237 3.42 -7.77 -18.01
C ALA A 237 3.91 -8.93 -18.91
N GLU A 238 4.26 -10.07 -18.31
CA GLU A 238 4.66 -11.28 -19.04
C GLU A 238 3.53 -11.85 -19.90
N GLU A 239 2.31 -11.94 -19.35
CA GLU A 239 1.13 -12.43 -20.09
C GLU A 239 0.86 -11.59 -21.35
N ARG A 240 1.04 -10.27 -21.26
CA ARG A 240 0.85 -9.36 -22.41
C ARG A 240 1.87 -9.58 -23.51
N LEU A 241 3.13 -9.83 -23.16
CA LEU A 241 4.17 -10.13 -24.14
C LEU A 241 3.89 -11.43 -24.92
N ILE A 242 3.12 -12.35 -24.34
CA ILE A 242 2.66 -13.58 -25.00
C ILE A 242 1.50 -13.26 -25.95
N ILE A 243 0.54 -12.44 -25.51
CA ILE A 243 -0.66 -12.08 -26.27
C ILE A 243 -0.35 -11.17 -27.47
N ASP A 244 0.56 -10.21 -27.34
CA ASP A 244 0.95 -9.30 -28.42
C ASP A 244 1.87 -9.96 -29.49
N ARG A 245 1.99 -11.30 -29.49
CA ARG A 245 2.66 -12.01 -30.59
C ARG A 245 1.76 -12.03 -31.83
N PRO A 246 2.29 -11.78 -33.04
CA PRO A 246 1.47 -11.40 -34.21
C PRO A 246 0.53 -12.46 -34.80
N ASP A 247 0.42 -13.65 -34.21
CA ASP A 247 -0.22 -14.80 -34.87
C ASP A 247 -1.63 -15.13 -34.38
N ASP A 248 -2.20 -14.39 -33.44
CA ASP A 248 -3.62 -14.54 -33.11
C ASP A 248 -4.14 -13.30 -32.41
N ILE A 249 -5.27 -12.75 -32.88
CA ILE A 249 -6.43 -12.36 -32.06
C ILE A 249 -7.37 -11.48 -32.89
N ASP A 250 -8.33 -12.16 -33.50
CA ASP A 250 -9.71 -11.69 -33.56
C ASP A 250 -10.36 -12.03 -32.21
N ARG A 251 -10.39 -11.08 -31.26
CA ARG A 251 -11.23 -11.18 -30.05
C ARG A 251 -11.76 -9.81 -29.66
N ASN A 252 -12.91 -9.49 -30.25
CA ASN A 252 -13.95 -8.71 -29.59
C ASN A 252 -14.37 -9.42 -28.30
N LEU A 253 -13.75 -9.09 -27.16
CA LEU A 253 -14.33 -9.41 -25.84
C LEU A 253 -15.23 -8.24 -25.40
N PRO A 254 -16.51 -8.49 -25.09
CA PRO A 254 -17.39 -7.43 -24.61
C PRO A 254 -16.90 -6.93 -23.24
N ILE A 255 -16.70 -5.62 -23.15
CA ILE A 255 -16.48 -4.92 -21.89
C ILE A 255 -17.78 -5.03 -21.08
N LEU A 256 -17.83 -5.94 -20.11
CA LEU A 256 -18.90 -5.98 -19.13
C LEU A 256 -18.77 -4.75 -18.22
N THR A 257 -19.68 -3.78 -18.38
CA THR A 257 -19.83 -2.69 -17.42
C THR A 257 -20.29 -3.26 -16.08
N PRO A 258 -19.52 -3.09 -14.99
CA PRO A 258 -19.91 -3.58 -13.68
C PRO A 258 -21.07 -2.74 -13.11
N PRO A 259 -21.91 -3.33 -12.24
CA PRO A 259 -22.99 -2.61 -11.59
C PRO A 259 -22.46 -1.43 -10.75
N ILE A 260 -23.22 -0.33 -10.74
CA ILE A 260 -22.92 0.87 -9.95
C ILE A 260 -23.09 0.53 -8.47
N HIS A 261 -21.98 0.43 -7.74
CA HIS A 261 -21.93 0.13 -6.31
C HIS A 261 -22.15 1.41 -5.47
N PRO A 262 -22.77 1.32 -4.27
CA PRO A 262 -22.86 2.44 -3.33
C PRO A 262 -21.49 3.04 -2.98
N ASP A 263 -21.49 4.36 -2.78
CA ASP A 263 -20.31 5.21 -2.67
C ASP A 263 -19.48 4.90 -1.41
N VAL A 264 -18.27 4.35 -1.60
CA VAL A 264 -17.26 4.07 -0.56
C VAL A 264 -16.93 5.32 0.28
N SER A 265 -17.31 6.50 -0.20
CA SER A 265 -17.27 7.77 0.54
C SER A 265 -18.04 7.73 1.89
N GLU A 266 -19.08 6.91 2.02
CA GLU A 266 -19.90 6.84 3.24
C GLU A 266 -19.23 6.06 4.39
N LEU A 267 -18.50 4.97 4.06
CA LEU A 267 -17.70 4.19 5.02
C LEU A 267 -16.46 4.95 5.52
N ALA A 268 -15.95 5.89 4.73
CA ALA A 268 -14.82 6.75 5.11
C ALA A 268 -15.23 8.00 5.91
N ALA A 269 -16.53 8.34 5.93
CA ALA A 269 -17.03 9.57 6.55
C ALA A 269 -17.33 9.44 8.06
N THR A 270 -17.44 8.22 8.59
CA THR A 270 -17.61 7.96 10.03
C THR A 270 -16.26 8.02 10.74
N ALA A 271 -15.80 9.24 10.99
CA ALA A 271 -14.57 9.52 11.71
C ALA A 271 -14.43 8.71 13.02
N TRP A 272 -13.25 8.13 13.25
CA TRP A 272 -12.82 7.47 14.50
C TRP A 272 -13.21 8.26 15.77
N LYS A 273 -13.29 9.59 15.67
CA LYS A 273 -13.68 10.50 16.76
C LYS A 273 -15.04 10.20 17.41
N ARG A 274 -15.94 9.44 16.79
CA ARG A 274 -17.27 9.12 17.37
C ARG A 274 -17.27 7.92 18.33
N ARG A 275 -16.14 7.25 18.59
CA ARG A 275 -16.15 5.91 19.20
C ARG A 275 -15.82 5.76 20.68
N ASN A 276 -15.79 6.85 21.44
CA ASN A 276 -15.68 6.75 22.91
C ASN A 276 -17.03 6.44 23.60
N GLU A 277 -18.05 5.97 22.87
CA GLU A 277 -19.34 5.56 23.45
C GLU A 277 -19.48 4.02 23.42
N PRO A 278 -19.84 3.37 24.54
CA PRO A 278 -20.04 1.92 24.60
C PRO A 278 -21.30 1.51 23.80
N VAL A 279 -21.14 0.62 22.84
CA VAL A 279 -22.27 0.04 22.08
C VAL A 279 -22.60 -1.33 22.66
N ALA A 280 -23.85 -1.54 23.08
CA ALA A 280 -24.33 -2.80 23.64
C ALA A 280 -24.48 -3.89 22.56
N LEU A 281 -24.16 -5.14 22.91
CA LEU A 281 -24.24 -6.34 22.05
C LEU A 281 -25.63 -6.58 21.42
N ASN A 282 -26.68 -5.98 21.97
CA ASN A 282 -28.07 -6.13 21.50
C ASN A 282 -28.32 -5.45 20.12
N TRP A 283 -27.34 -4.71 19.61
CA TRP A 283 -27.39 -4.09 18.29
C TRP A 283 -27.31 -5.10 17.13
N LEU A 284 -26.69 -6.28 17.32
CA LEU A 284 -26.57 -7.26 16.23
C LEU A 284 -27.86 -8.06 15.97
N GLU A 285 -28.75 -8.19 16.97
CA GLU A 285 -29.99 -8.99 16.86
C GLU A 285 -31.24 -8.16 16.52
N SER A 286 -31.16 -6.82 16.59
CA SER A 286 -32.30 -5.92 16.33
C SER A 286 -32.20 -5.14 15.00
N VAL A 287 -31.11 -5.28 14.25
CA VAL A 287 -30.99 -4.69 12.91
C VAL A 287 -31.77 -5.53 11.90
N ARG A 288 -33.09 -5.28 11.84
CA ARG A 288 -33.71 -5.13 10.52
C ARG A 288 -32.99 -3.97 9.88
N TRP A 289 -32.29 -4.19 8.77
CA TRP A 289 -31.69 -3.14 7.97
C TRP A 289 -32.77 -2.10 7.64
N THR A 290 -32.85 -1.04 8.43
CA THR A 290 -33.50 0.20 8.05
C THR A 290 -32.40 0.98 7.36
N HIS A 291 -32.54 1.10 6.05
CA HIS A 291 -31.65 1.87 5.20
C HIS A 291 -31.50 3.30 5.76
N PRO A 292 -30.38 3.99 5.54
CA PRO A 292 -30.23 5.41 5.88
C PRO A 292 -31.16 6.37 5.11
N PHE A 293 -32.22 5.87 4.44
CA PHE A 293 -33.14 6.64 3.60
C PHE A 293 -34.55 6.80 4.17
N ASP A 294 -34.87 6.28 5.35
CA ASP A 294 -36.17 6.56 5.98
C ASP A 294 -36.12 7.83 6.82
N THR A 295 -35.90 8.98 6.16
CA THR A 295 -36.51 10.27 6.46
C THR A 295 -36.04 11.30 5.43
N VAL A 296 -36.83 11.54 4.38
CA VAL A 296 -37.42 12.84 4.00
C VAL A 296 -38.40 12.58 2.84
N ALA A 297 -39.70 12.80 3.14
CA ALA A 297 -40.91 12.73 2.32
C ALA A 297 -41.37 11.34 1.84
#